data_AF-A0A7S2JZA0-F1
#
_entry.id   AF-A0A7S2JZA0-F1
#
_cell.length_a   1.000
_cell.length_b   1.000
_cell.length_c   1.000
_cell.angle_alpha   90.00
_cell.angle_beta   90.00
_cell.angle_gamma   90.00
#
_symmetry.space_group_name_H-M   'P 1'
#
loop_
_entity.id
_entity.type
_entity.pdbx_description
1 polymer ?
#
loop_
_entity_poly.entity_id
_entity_poly.type
_entity_poly.pdbx_seq_one_letter_code
_entity_poly.pdbx_strand_id
1 'polypeptide(L)'
;VRQWLSTLPRAQVAESRGRWLRVDCDAAGAGLLLSTSLAWARHPSSDRMALLARDYLIPAHVAPALAGIFGLHSGGLAEDPGASARRLKRIRSDELNSHNITPPFIRSHYQVGDFAAAQNVGNKRGIISLGGSQSICEHGLEKYIKKYVPDAKPADWTVSDTNVSIECLYRNSMEINMDVQLTMATAPGVPTEVWEMPYKPMDITWSFLQFTNFVLEKGEDG
;
A
#
# COMPACT_ATOMS: atom_id res chain seq x y z
N VAL A 1 11.61 -26.99 1.14
CA VAL A 1 11.94 -25.66 0.59
C VAL A 1 13.43 -25.31 0.75
N ARG A 2 14.01 -25.24 1.95
CA ARG A 2 15.43 -24.85 2.15
C ARG A 2 16.43 -25.67 1.32
N GLN A 3 16.28 -26.99 1.29
CA GLN A 3 17.11 -27.86 0.46
C GLN A 3 16.98 -27.56 -1.05
N TRP A 4 15.78 -27.23 -1.52
CA TRP A 4 15.58 -26.80 -2.91
C TRP A 4 16.28 -25.46 -3.18
N LEU A 5 16.20 -24.49 -2.25
CA LEU A 5 16.92 -23.23 -2.42
C LEU A 5 18.45 -23.39 -2.40
N SER A 6 18.97 -24.40 -1.70
CA SER A 6 20.42 -24.68 -1.67
C SER A 6 21.01 -25.13 -3.02
N THR A 7 20.17 -25.45 -4.02
CA THR A 7 20.65 -25.75 -5.37
C THR A 7 21.15 -24.51 -6.12
N LEU A 8 20.97 -23.30 -5.56
CA LEU A 8 21.48 -22.05 -6.10
C LEU A 8 22.76 -21.60 -5.35
N PRO A 9 23.97 -21.94 -5.86
CA PRO A 9 25.22 -21.69 -5.13
C PRO A 9 25.57 -20.19 -4.95
N ARG A 10 24.87 -19.29 -5.64
CA ARG A 10 25.10 -17.82 -5.59
C ARG A 10 23.89 -17.04 -5.10
N ALA A 11 22.81 -17.71 -4.70
CA ALA A 11 21.65 -17.01 -4.17
C ALA A 11 21.89 -16.61 -2.71
N GLN A 12 21.50 -15.39 -2.37
CA GLN A 12 21.36 -14.99 -0.97
C GLN A 12 19.95 -15.34 -0.52
N VAL A 13 19.84 -16.18 0.51
CA VAL A 13 18.56 -16.57 1.09
C VAL A 13 18.47 -15.96 2.48
N ALA A 14 17.51 -15.06 2.66
CA ALA A 14 17.16 -14.51 3.96
C ALA A 14 15.83 -15.12 4.41
N GLU A 15 15.80 -15.58 5.66
CA GLU A 15 14.59 -16.12 6.28
C GLU A 15 14.03 -15.13 7.29
N SER A 16 12.71 -14.91 7.23
CA SER A 16 11.99 -14.15 8.22
C SER A 16 10.87 -15.01 8.82
N ARG A 17 10.88 -15.10 10.16
CA ARG A 17 9.84 -15.74 10.98
C ARG A 17 9.46 -17.17 10.58
N GLY A 18 10.40 -17.96 10.09
CA GLY A 18 10.14 -19.37 9.75
C GLY A 18 9.25 -19.60 8.52
N ARG A 19 8.71 -18.53 7.92
CA ARG A 19 7.60 -18.60 6.95
C ARG A 19 7.86 -17.83 5.67
N TRP A 20 8.74 -16.83 5.71
CA TRP A 20 9.12 -16.05 4.55
C TRP A 20 10.57 -16.34 4.17
N LEU A 21 10.80 -16.70 2.92
CA LEU A 21 12.12 -16.93 2.35
C LEU A 21 12.30 -15.92 1.21
N ARG A 22 13.18 -14.95 1.41
CA ARG A 22 13.61 -14.02 0.37
C ARG A 22 14.83 -14.61 -0.32
N VAL A 23 14.78 -14.68 -1.65
CA VAL A 23 15.85 -15.22 -2.49
C VAL A 23 16.31 -14.12 -3.43
N ASP A 24 17.51 -13.58 -3.20
CA ASP A 24 18.15 -12.65 -4.12
C ASP A 24 19.13 -13.45 -5.00
N CYS A 25 18.89 -13.46 -6.32
CA CYS A 25 19.72 -14.17 -7.31
C CYS A 25 19.72 -13.43 -8.65
N ASP A 26 20.61 -13.84 -9.57
CA ASP A 26 20.61 -13.33 -10.94
C ASP A 26 19.55 -14.03 -11.82
N ALA A 27 19.38 -13.56 -13.05
CA ALA A 27 18.40 -14.10 -13.99
C ALA A 27 18.63 -15.58 -14.31
N ALA A 28 19.90 -16.03 -14.34
CA ALA A 28 20.25 -17.42 -14.55
C ALA A 28 19.84 -18.29 -13.37
N GLY A 29 20.06 -17.83 -12.15
CA GLY A 29 19.62 -18.47 -10.92
C GLY A 29 18.10 -18.59 -10.84
N ALA A 30 17.37 -17.52 -11.17
CA ALA A 30 15.92 -17.56 -11.26
C ALA A 30 15.44 -18.60 -12.30
N GLY A 31 16.08 -18.61 -13.48
CA GLY A 31 15.80 -19.58 -14.53
C GLY A 31 16.04 -21.03 -14.10
N LEU A 32 17.11 -21.31 -13.33
CA LEU A 32 17.39 -22.63 -12.79
C LEU A 32 16.41 -23.04 -11.68
N LEU A 33 16.10 -22.13 -10.76
CA LEU A 33 15.25 -22.43 -9.61
C LEU A 33 13.81 -22.70 -10.03
N LEU A 34 13.29 -21.85 -10.92
CA LEU A 34 11.88 -21.78 -11.26
C LEU A 34 11.59 -22.25 -12.68
N SER A 35 12.59 -22.79 -13.40
CA SER A 35 12.45 -23.19 -14.81
C SER A 35 11.73 -22.13 -15.65
N THR A 36 12.13 -20.87 -15.45
CA THR A 36 11.47 -19.69 -16.01
C THR A 36 12.38 -18.98 -17.00
N SER A 37 11.77 -18.16 -17.87
CA SER A 37 12.47 -17.16 -18.66
C SER A 37 12.03 -15.76 -18.22
N LEU A 38 12.99 -14.87 -18.01
CA LEU A 38 12.73 -13.47 -17.67
C LEU A 38 12.80 -12.59 -18.93
N ALA A 39 11.88 -11.65 -19.07
CA ALA A 39 11.85 -10.68 -20.15
C ALA A 39 11.54 -9.28 -19.62
N TRP A 40 12.19 -8.27 -20.20
CA TRP A 40 11.86 -6.89 -19.94
C TRP A 40 10.56 -6.51 -20.66
N ALA A 41 9.62 -5.93 -19.93
CA ALA A 41 8.39 -5.32 -20.45
C ALA A 41 8.44 -3.80 -20.24
N ARG A 42 7.99 -3.05 -21.25
CA ARG A 42 7.89 -1.58 -21.21
C ARG A 42 6.42 -1.17 -21.16
N HIS A 43 6.06 -0.30 -20.22
CA HIS A 43 4.75 0.34 -20.25
C HIS A 43 4.69 1.35 -21.40
N PRO A 44 3.67 1.31 -22.28
CA PRO A 44 3.65 2.10 -23.51
C PRO A 44 3.57 3.62 -23.29
N SER A 45 3.05 4.09 -22.16
CA SER A 45 2.83 5.54 -21.93
C SER A 45 3.76 6.19 -20.90
N SER A 46 4.40 5.40 -20.03
CA SER A 46 5.26 5.92 -18.95
C SER A 46 6.72 5.53 -19.11
N ASP A 47 7.05 4.73 -20.12
CA ASP A 47 8.39 4.18 -20.37
C ASP A 47 9.00 3.39 -19.20
N ARG A 48 8.19 3.05 -18.20
CA ARG A 48 8.61 2.22 -17.08
C ARG A 48 8.91 0.81 -17.56
N MET A 49 10.03 0.27 -17.10
CA MET A 49 10.54 -1.04 -17.47
C MET A 49 10.44 -2.00 -16.30
N ALA A 50 9.87 -3.18 -16.52
CA ALA A 50 9.76 -4.24 -15.53
C ALA A 50 10.39 -5.53 -16.06
N LEU A 51 11.13 -6.25 -15.20
CA LEU A 51 11.55 -7.61 -15.51
C LEU A 51 10.45 -8.56 -15.06
N LEU A 52 9.90 -9.34 -15.98
CA LEU A 52 8.80 -10.27 -15.73
C LEU A 52 9.22 -11.69 -16.08
N ALA A 53 8.85 -12.64 -15.23
CA ALA A 53 8.77 -14.04 -15.61
C ALA A 53 7.64 -14.24 -16.64
N ARG A 54 7.82 -15.21 -17.54
CA ARG A 54 6.74 -15.64 -18.44
C ARG A 54 5.88 -16.70 -17.77
N ASP A 55 6.47 -17.88 -17.61
CA ASP A 55 5.94 -19.03 -16.89
C ASP A 55 6.94 -19.45 -15.83
N TYR A 56 6.51 -20.22 -14.83
CA TYR A 56 7.43 -20.84 -13.88
C TYR A 56 6.94 -22.23 -13.48
N LEU A 57 7.88 -23.11 -13.17
CA LEU A 57 7.63 -24.44 -12.64
C LEU A 57 8.28 -24.56 -11.27
N ILE A 58 7.60 -25.27 -10.38
CA ILE A 58 8.12 -25.63 -9.06
C ILE A 58 8.18 -27.16 -8.95
N PRO A 59 9.19 -27.72 -8.26
CA PRO A 59 9.21 -29.16 -8.04
C PRO A 59 7.97 -29.63 -7.27
N ALA A 60 7.34 -30.72 -7.71
CA ALA A 60 6.11 -31.23 -7.13
C ALA A 60 6.22 -31.53 -5.63
N HIS A 61 7.39 -31.93 -5.15
CA HIS A 61 7.65 -32.19 -3.72
C HIS A 61 7.79 -30.91 -2.88
N VAL A 62 8.03 -29.75 -3.52
CA VAL A 62 8.11 -28.44 -2.86
C VAL A 62 6.75 -27.75 -2.83
N ALA A 63 5.92 -27.96 -3.86
CA ALA A 63 4.65 -27.26 -4.05
C ALA A 63 3.71 -27.27 -2.82
N PRO A 64 3.52 -28.37 -2.08
CA PRO A 64 2.65 -28.38 -0.90
C PRO A 64 3.14 -27.50 0.26
N ALA A 65 4.43 -27.14 0.27
CA ALA A 65 5.05 -26.32 1.30
C ALA A 65 5.12 -24.82 0.93
N LEU A 66 4.62 -24.44 -0.25
CA LEU A 66 4.60 -23.05 -0.72
C LEU A 66 3.17 -22.51 -0.71
N ALA A 67 2.97 -21.39 -0.02
CA ALA A 67 1.71 -20.64 -0.11
C ALA A 67 1.65 -19.76 -1.37
N GLY A 68 2.81 -19.32 -1.87
CA GLY A 68 2.91 -18.49 -3.06
C GLY A 68 4.35 -18.10 -3.36
N ILE A 69 4.58 -17.62 -4.59
CA ILE A 69 5.84 -17.00 -5.01
C ILE A 69 5.50 -15.61 -5.52
N PHE A 70 6.15 -14.61 -4.95
CA PHE A 70 5.94 -13.21 -5.29
C PHE A 70 7.19 -12.61 -5.95
N GLY A 71 7.05 -11.47 -6.60
CA GLY A 71 8.17 -10.76 -7.24
C GLY A 71 8.58 -11.27 -8.62
N LEU A 72 7.93 -12.33 -9.13
CA LEU A 72 8.14 -12.82 -10.50
C LEU A 72 7.49 -11.93 -11.57
N HIS A 73 6.44 -11.24 -11.19
CA HIS A 73 5.74 -10.27 -12.01
C HIS A 73 5.67 -8.99 -11.20
N SER A 74 6.25 -7.90 -11.69
CA SER A 74 6.08 -6.63 -10.99
C SER A 74 4.66 -6.14 -11.21
N GLY A 75 4.02 -5.64 -10.15
CA GLY A 75 2.77 -4.86 -10.28
C GLY A 75 3.02 -3.43 -10.81
N GLY A 76 4.24 -3.15 -11.26
CA GLY A 76 4.79 -1.80 -11.42
C GLY A 76 4.75 -1.26 -12.84
N LEU A 77 3.65 -1.49 -13.57
CA LEU A 77 3.32 -0.66 -14.73
C LEU A 77 2.22 0.36 -14.39
N ALA A 78 1.97 0.61 -13.11
CA ALA A 78 1.08 1.69 -12.68
C ALA A 78 1.52 3.01 -13.35
N GLU A 79 0.54 3.81 -13.78
CA GLU A 79 0.77 5.08 -14.46
C GLU A 79 1.69 5.99 -13.61
N ASP A 80 2.39 6.91 -14.27
CA ASP A 80 3.07 8.00 -13.58
C ASP A 80 2.04 8.73 -12.67
N PRO A 81 2.33 9.00 -11.38
CA PRO A 81 1.48 9.87 -10.56
C PRO A 81 1.12 11.20 -11.27
N GLY A 82 2.01 11.71 -12.12
CA GLY A 82 1.76 12.87 -12.97
C GLY A 82 0.71 12.64 -14.06
N ALA A 83 0.50 11.41 -14.53
CA ALA A 83 -0.54 11.05 -15.49
C ALA A 83 -1.95 11.17 -14.88
N SER A 84 -2.12 10.75 -13.62
CA SER A 84 -3.37 10.93 -12.86
C SER A 84 -3.72 12.42 -12.70
N ALA A 85 -2.72 13.24 -12.34
CA ALA A 85 -2.88 14.70 -12.24
C ALA A 85 -3.19 15.37 -13.58
N ARG A 86 -2.64 14.87 -14.70
CA ARG A 86 -2.95 15.35 -16.06
C ARG A 86 -4.34 14.90 -16.53
N ARG A 87 -4.81 13.71 -16.13
CA ARG A 87 -6.15 13.21 -16.45
C ARG A 87 -7.24 14.06 -15.79
N LEU A 88 -7.02 14.52 -14.55
CA LEU A 88 -7.92 15.47 -13.86
C LEU A 88 -8.08 16.81 -14.60
N LYS A 89 -7.05 17.29 -15.32
CA LYS A 89 -7.17 18.51 -16.14
C LYS A 89 -8.04 18.29 -17.38
N ARG A 90 -8.11 17.06 -17.90
CA ARG A 90 -8.85 16.72 -19.13
C ARG A 90 -10.35 16.44 -18.89
N ILE A 91 -10.72 16.07 -17.67
CA ILE A 91 -12.12 15.80 -17.26
C ILE A 91 -12.90 17.09 -16.96
N ARG A 92 -12.24 18.26 -16.92
CA ARG A 92 -12.91 19.55 -16.67
C ARG A 92 -13.78 20.08 -17.82
N SER A 93 -13.77 19.44 -18.98
CA SER A 93 -14.69 19.76 -20.06
C SER A 93 -15.81 18.71 -20.10
N ASP A 94 -16.99 19.22 -19.77
CA ASP A 94 -18.32 18.71 -20.15
C ASP A 94 -18.87 17.55 -19.29
N GLU A 95 -19.85 17.92 -18.47
CA GLU A 95 -20.90 17.05 -17.89
C GLU A 95 -20.49 15.97 -16.87
N LEU A 96 -19.84 16.36 -15.78
CA LEU A 96 -19.87 15.53 -14.57
C LEU A 96 -20.68 16.21 -13.47
N ASN A 97 -21.93 15.77 -13.35
CA ASN A 97 -22.58 15.59 -12.06
C ASN A 97 -21.77 14.60 -11.20
N SER A 98 -20.48 14.90 -10.93
CA SER A 98 -19.82 14.26 -9.80
C SER A 98 -20.54 14.81 -8.59
N HIS A 99 -21.49 14.06 -8.05
CA HIS A 99 -21.92 14.27 -6.68
C HIS A 99 -20.64 14.47 -5.87
N ASN A 100 -20.49 15.63 -5.22
CA ASN A 100 -19.32 15.89 -4.38
C ASN A 100 -19.28 14.76 -3.35
N ILE A 101 -18.42 13.76 -3.57
CA ILE A 101 -18.26 12.62 -2.68
C ILE A 101 -17.59 13.17 -1.43
N THR A 102 -18.44 13.51 -0.47
CA THR A 102 -18.08 14.12 0.79
C THR A 102 -18.41 13.16 1.92
N PRO A 103 -17.80 13.29 3.09
CA PRO A 103 -18.12 12.43 4.23
C PRO A 103 -19.63 12.43 4.58
N PRO A 104 -20.36 13.58 4.59
CA PRO A 104 -21.81 13.58 4.76
C PRO A 104 -22.56 12.82 3.66
N PHE A 105 -22.12 12.94 2.40
CA PHE A 105 -22.70 12.18 1.30
C PHE A 105 -22.48 10.67 1.49
N ILE A 106 -21.25 10.23 1.80
CA ILE A 106 -20.94 8.81 2.05
C ILE A 106 -21.80 8.28 3.20
N ARG A 107 -21.85 9.00 4.34
CA ARG A 107 -22.63 8.59 5.50
C ARG A 107 -24.12 8.45 5.17
N SER A 108 -24.70 9.44 4.49
CA SER A 108 -26.12 9.40 4.11
C SER A 108 -26.42 8.34 3.05
N HIS A 109 -25.58 8.23 2.01
CA HIS A 109 -25.76 7.28 0.91
C HIS A 109 -25.70 5.83 1.38
N TYR A 110 -24.77 5.50 2.27
CA TYR A 110 -24.61 4.16 2.84
C TYR A 110 -25.35 3.97 4.17
N GLN A 111 -26.18 4.92 4.58
CA GLN A 111 -26.98 4.86 5.82
C GLN A 111 -26.12 4.60 7.08
N VAL A 112 -24.92 5.18 7.12
CA VAL A 112 -24.03 5.14 8.28
C VAL A 112 -24.62 6.01 9.37
N GLY A 113 -25.18 5.39 10.40
CA GLY A 113 -25.72 6.09 11.58
C GLY A 113 -24.64 6.71 12.47
N ASP A 114 -25.07 7.27 13.60
CA ASP A 114 -24.20 7.93 14.59
C ASP A 114 -23.50 6.95 15.51
N PHE A 115 -22.92 5.90 14.93
CA PHE A 115 -22.08 4.98 15.67
C PHE A 115 -20.75 5.66 15.99
N ALA A 116 -20.61 6.11 17.24
CA ALA A 116 -19.32 6.46 17.79
C ALA A 116 -18.59 5.16 18.13
N ALA A 117 -17.65 4.76 17.26
CA ALA A 117 -16.70 3.72 17.65
C ALA A 117 -15.98 4.21 18.90
N ALA A 118 -16.24 3.56 20.03
CA ALA A 118 -15.70 4.00 21.30
C ALA A 118 -14.17 3.92 21.25
N GLN A 119 -13.50 5.03 21.59
CA GLN A 119 -12.03 5.21 21.48
C GLN A 119 -11.22 4.21 22.33
N ASN A 120 -11.90 3.51 23.23
CA ASN A 120 -11.39 2.78 24.37
C ASN A 120 -11.74 1.28 24.32
N VAL A 121 -12.24 0.76 23.19
CA VAL A 121 -12.67 -0.64 23.04
C VAL A 121 -11.92 -1.31 21.89
N GLY A 122 -10.61 -1.48 22.00
CA GLY A 122 -9.79 -2.31 21.10
C GLY A 122 -9.84 -2.00 19.59
N ASN A 123 -10.62 -1.04 19.14
CA ASN A 123 -10.88 -0.76 17.75
C ASN A 123 -9.92 0.32 17.27
N LYS A 124 -8.96 -0.10 16.45
CA LYS A 124 -7.99 0.76 15.81
C LYS A 124 -8.13 0.66 14.31
N ARG A 125 -7.73 1.73 13.63
CA ARG A 125 -7.68 1.79 12.19
C ARG A 125 -6.25 2.01 11.72
N GLY A 126 -5.82 1.23 10.74
CA GLY A 126 -4.54 1.43 10.05
C GLY A 126 -4.77 1.96 8.63
N ILE A 127 -4.03 2.99 8.24
CA ILE A 127 -3.91 3.43 6.84
C ILE A 127 -2.48 3.11 6.40
N ILE A 128 -2.36 2.38 5.29
CA ILE A 128 -1.07 1.90 4.81
C ILE A 128 -0.77 2.52 3.46
N SER A 129 0.36 3.21 3.37
CA SER A 129 0.88 3.70 2.10
C SER A 129 2.01 2.80 1.59
N LEU A 130 1.97 2.53 0.29
CA LEU A 130 3.03 1.86 -0.46
C LEU A 130 3.71 2.83 -1.46
N GLY A 131 3.50 4.14 -1.31
CA GLY A 131 3.87 5.16 -2.30
C GLY A 131 5.29 5.74 -2.16
N GLY A 132 5.87 5.65 -0.97
CA GLY A 132 7.19 6.20 -0.65
C GLY A 132 7.23 7.74 -0.54
N SER A 133 7.92 8.24 0.49
CA SER A 133 8.13 9.68 0.73
C SER A 133 6.85 10.51 0.79
N GLN A 134 5.81 9.97 1.43
CA GLN A 134 4.57 10.69 1.66
C GLN A 134 4.60 11.49 2.97
N SER A 135 3.66 12.41 3.11
CA SER A 135 3.49 13.24 4.30
C SER A 135 2.01 13.52 4.56
N ILE A 136 1.56 13.42 5.79
CA ILE A 136 0.20 13.85 6.16
C ILE A 136 0.24 15.36 6.34
N CYS A 137 -0.61 16.12 5.65
CA CYS A 137 -0.69 17.56 5.84
C CYS A 137 -1.73 17.87 6.92
N GLU A 138 -1.27 18.03 8.16
CA GLU A 138 -2.14 18.23 9.33
C GLU A 138 -3.08 19.44 9.16
N HIS A 139 -2.58 20.57 8.67
CA HIS A 139 -3.41 21.75 8.41
C HIS A 139 -4.48 21.48 7.33
N GLY A 140 -4.14 20.66 6.32
CA GLY A 140 -5.08 20.23 5.30
C GLY A 140 -6.17 19.34 5.88
N LEU A 141 -5.81 18.40 6.76
CA LEU A 141 -6.73 17.54 7.50
C LEU A 141 -7.66 18.36 8.39
N GLU A 142 -7.13 19.28 9.19
CA GLU A 142 -7.91 20.16 10.06
C GLU A 142 -8.95 20.95 9.25
N LYS A 143 -8.53 21.57 8.14
CA LYS A 143 -9.42 22.34 7.26
C LYS A 143 -10.51 21.45 6.64
N TYR A 144 -10.16 20.22 6.27
CA TYR A 144 -11.11 19.27 5.71
C TYR A 144 -12.16 18.84 6.75
N ILE A 145 -11.72 18.49 7.95
CA ILE A 145 -12.59 18.06 9.05
C ILE A 145 -13.52 19.19 9.48
N LYS A 146 -13.02 20.40 9.71
CA LYS A 146 -13.85 21.57 10.05
C LYS A 146 -14.94 21.85 9.02
N LYS A 147 -14.69 21.55 7.74
CA LYS A 147 -15.64 21.77 6.66
C LYS A 147 -16.75 20.71 6.62
N TYR A 148 -16.40 19.44 6.82
CA TYR A 148 -17.32 18.32 6.54
C TYR A 148 -17.83 17.60 7.79
N VAL A 149 -17.19 17.82 8.94
CA VAL A 149 -17.55 17.24 10.25
C VAL A 149 -17.35 18.33 11.33
N PRO A 150 -18.13 19.42 11.29
CA PRO A 150 -17.89 20.60 12.12
C PRO A 150 -17.94 20.33 13.63
N ASP A 151 -18.65 19.28 14.05
CA ASP A 151 -18.80 18.89 15.46
C ASP A 151 -17.66 18.01 15.98
N ALA A 152 -16.72 17.60 15.11
CA ALA A 152 -15.57 16.79 15.51
C ALA A 152 -14.55 17.60 16.33
N LYS A 153 -14.12 17.03 17.44
CA LYS A 153 -13.09 17.60 18.32
C LYS A 153 -11.70 17.31 17.78
N PRO A 154 -10.65 18.08 18.16
CA PRO A 154 -9.26 17.79 17.76
C PRO A 154 -8.82 16.33 17.96
N ALA A 155 -9.19 15.74 19.09
CA ALA A 155 -8.90 14.33 19.40
C ALA A 155 -9.60 13.33 18.46
N ASP A 156 -10.68 13.73 17.77
CA ASP A 156 -11.42 12.86 16.86
C ASP A 156 -10.73 12.70 15.50
N TRP A 157 -9.76 13.56 15.19
CA TRP A 157 -9.03 13.55 13.92
C TRP A 157 -7.51 13.62 14.08
N THR A 158 -6.99 13.29 15.26
CA THR A 158 -5.54 13.15 15.47
C THR A 158 -5.05 11.77 15.04
N VAL A 159 -3.94 11.72 14.30
CA VAL A 159 -3.23 10.47 13.97
C VAL A 159 -2.55 9.97 15.25
N SER A 160 -2.89 8.77 15.70
CA SER A 160 -2.45 8.23 17.00
C SER A 160 -1.04 7.65 16.98
N ASP A 161 -0.56 7.16 15.84
CA ASP A 161 0.80 6.66 15.64
C ASP A 161 1.16 6.74 14.15
N THR A 162 2.42 7.05 13.82
CA THR A 162 2.87 7.18 12.43
C THR A 162 4.39 7.17 12.29
N ASN A 163 4.88 6.61 11.17
CA ASN A 163 6.26 6.78 10.69
C ASN A 163 6.38 7.80 9.54
N VAL A 164 5.26 8.39 9.15
CA VAL A 164 5.14 9.38 8.08
C VAL A 164 5.26 10.78 8.65
N SER A 165 5.96 11.68 7.95
CA SER A 165 6.04 13.09 8.35
C SER A 165 4.66 13.75 8.34
N ILE A 166 4.40 14.59 9.35
CA ILE A 166 3.22 15.47 9.41
C ILE A 166 3.51 16.88 8.85
N GLU A 167 4.75 17.14 8.44
CA GLU A 167 5.12 18.37 7.74
C GLU A 167 4.62 18.29 6.30
N CYS A 168 3.82 19.26 5.86
CA CYS A 168 3.17 19.24 4.54
C CYS A 168 4.17 19.27 3.37
N LEU A 169 4.70 18.12 2.96
CA LEU A 169 5.54 17.95 1.78
C LEU A 169 4.65 17.61 0.57
N TYR A 170 4.28 18.64 -0.20
CA TYR A 170 3.25 18.55 -1.23
C TYR A 170 3.55 17.63 -2.43
N ARG A 171 4.79 17.18 -2.64
CA ARG A 171 5.16 16.61 -3.94
C ARG A 171 4.56 15.23 -4.24
N ASN A 172 4.22 14.40 -3.25
CA ASN A 172 3.74 13.02 -3.49
C ASN A 172 2.61 12.55 -2.53
N SER A 173 1.97 13.47 -1.81
CA SER A 173 1.16 13.11 -0.64
C SER A 173 -0.35 13.12 -0.88
N MET A 174 -0.80 13.29 -2.13
CA MET A 174 -2.24 13.38 -2.44
C MET A 174 -3.02 12.15 -1.96
N GLU A 175 -2.51 10.94 -2.24
CA GLU A 175 -3.18 9.68 -1.91
C GLU A 175 -3.38 9.55 -0.39
N ILE A 176 -2.29 9.62 0.39
CA ILE A 176 -2.38 9.46 1.85
C ILE A 176 -3.21 10.56 2.50
N ASN A 177 -3.16 11.79 1.97
CA ASN A 177 -4.01 12.86 2.49
C ASN A 177 -5.47 12.60 2.20
N MET A 178 -5.81 12.11 1.00
CA MET A 178 -7.17 11.72 0.65
C MET A 178 -7.66 10.58 1.54
N ASP A 179 -6.85 9.53 1.72
CA ASP A 179 -7.18 8.38 2.55
C ASP A 179 -7.43 8.80 4.01
N VAL A 180 -6.51 9.56 4.59
CA VAL A 180 -6.61 10.09 5.96
C VAL A 180 -7.86 10.98 6.09
N GLN A 181 -8.06 11.92 5.18
CA GLN A 181 -9.19 12.86 5.21
C GLN A 181 -10.54 12.17 5.11
N LEU A 182 -10.76 11.34 4.07
CA LEU A 182 -12.04 10.67 3.86
C LEU A 182 -12.36 9.71 4.99
N THR A 183 -11.35 8.95 5.42
CA THR A 183 -11.55 7.87 6.38
C THR A 183 -11.80 8.43 7.78
N MET A 184 -11.01 9.42 8.22
CA MET A 184 -11.17 10.07 9.53
C MET A 184 -12.43 10.93 9.59
N ALA A 185 -12.84 11.56 8.48
CA ALA A 185 -14.08 12.34 8.44
C ALA A 185 -15.35 11.47 8.36
N THR A 186 -15.29 10.28 7.76
CA THR A 186 -16.46 9.38 7.67
C THR A 186 -16.74 8.70 9.01
N ALA A 187 -15.68 8.40 9.76
CA ALA A 187 -15.73 7.81 11.11
C ALA A 187 -14.77 8.57 12.05
N PRO A 188 -15.18 9.75 12.54
CA PRO A 188 -14.42 10.53 13.51
C PRO A 188 -14.32 9.77 14.84
N GLY A 189 -13.24 10.00 15.58
CA GLY A 189 -13.05 9.42 16.91
C GLY A 189 -12.37 8.04 16.91
N VAL A 190 -12.21 7.36 15.78
CA VAL A 190 -11.45 6.09 15.74
C VAL A 190 -9.94 6.37 15.80
N PRO A 191 -9.20 5.83 16.79
CA PRO A 191 -7.74 5.90 16.79
C PRO A 191 -7.17 5.40 15.46
N THR A 192 -6.43 6.28 14.77
CA THR A 192 -5.94 6.03 13.41
C THR A 192 -4.43 6.07 13.39
N GLU A 193 -3.83 4.94 13.05
CA GLU A 193 -2.40 4.81 12.81
C GLU A 193 -2.14 4.89 11.30
N VAL A 194 -1.05 5.54 10.90
CA VAL A 194 -0.71 5.74 9.49
C VAL A 194 0.72 5.28 9.25
N TRP A 195 0.90 4.33 8.35
CA TRP A 195 2.21 3.72 8.11
C TRP A 195 2.57 3.76 6.64
N GLU A 196 3.71 4.37 6.33
CA GLU A 196 4.37 4.19 5.05
C GLU A 196 5.27 2.97 5.14
N MET A 197 4.99 1.98 4.30
CA MET A 197 5.91 0.87 4.13
C MET A 197 7.08 1.32 3.27
N PRO A 198 8.30 0.86 3.58
CA PRO A 198 9.44 1.08 2.72
C PRO A 198 9.08 0.77 1.27
N TYR A 199 9.23 1.79 0.43
CA TYR A 199 8.93 1.69 -0.99
C TYR A 199 10.22 1.41 -1.75
N LYS A 200 10.22 0.34 -2.53
CA LYS A 200 11.26 0.06 -3.50
C LYS A 200 10.64 0.21 -4.89
N PRO A 201 11.07 1.22 -5.68
CA PRO A 201 10.58 1.39 -7.04
C PRO A 201 10.66 0.09 -7.83
N MET A 202 9.59 -0.25 -8.55
CA MET A 202 9.43 -1.49 -9.32
C MET A 202 9.28 -2.79 -8.53
N ASP A 203 9.20 -2.74 -7.20
CA ASP A 203 9.14 -3.93 -6.33
C ASP A 203 8.05 -3.77 -5.25
N ILE A 204 6.79 -3.66 -5.68
CA ILE A 204 5.62 -3.59 -4.78
C ILE A 204 5.48 -4.85 -3.91
N THR A 205 5.99 -5.99 -4.39
CA THR A 205 6.01 -7.24 -3.62
C THR A 205 6.83 -7.06 -2.34
N TRP A 206 7.98 -6.40 -2.43
CA TRP A 206 8.77 -6.12 -1.24
C TRP A 206 8.01 -5.25 -0.24
N SER A 207 7.29 -4.23 -0.71
CA SER A 207 6.44 -3.41 0.17
C SER A 207 5.30 -4.22 0.81
N PHE A 208 4.69 -5.19 0.12
CA PHE A 208 3.74 -6.13 0.72
C PHE A 208 4.38 -7.07 1.74
N LEU A 209 5.61 -7.52 1.50
CA LEU A 209 6.37 -8.31 2.47
C LEU A 209 6.67 -7.51 3.72
N GLN A 210 7.12 -6.26 3.57
CA GLN A 210 7.33 -5.35 4.72
C GLN A 210 6.03 -5.13 5.49
N PHE A 211 4.92 -4.87 4.79
CA PHE A 211 3.61 -4.75 5.40
C PHE A 211 3.20 -6.00 6.19
N THR A 212 3.35 -7.18 5.58
CA THR A 212 2.95 -8.43 6.23
C THR A 212 3.80 -8.70 7.46
N ASN A 213 5.11 -8.47 7.39
CA ASN A 213 5.98 -8.57 8.56
C ASN A 213 5.56 -7.56 9.63
N PHE A 214 5.32 -6.30 9.27
CA PHE A 214 4.85 -5.28 10.20
C PHE A 214 3.57 -5.69 10.93
N VAL A 215 2.55 -6.17 10.21
CA VAL A 215 1.29 -6.65 10.80
C VAL A 215 1.53 -7.82 11.75
N LEU A 216 2.36 -8.78 11.34
CA LEU A 216 2.69 -9.92 12.19
C LEU A 216 3.50 -9.49 13.43
N GLU A 217 4.30 -8.42 13.36
CA GLU A 217 5.07 -7.87 14.50
C GLU A 217 4.11 -7.27 15.51
N LYS A 218 3.27 -6.35 15.04
CA LYS A 218 2.27 -5.67 15.86
C LYS A 218 1.19 -6.60 16.42
N GLY A 219 0.89 -7.70 15.71
CA GLY A 219 -0.11 -8.68 16.11
C GLY A 219 0.36 -9.71 17.13
N GLU A 220 1.68 -9.86 17.37
CA GLU A 220 2.23 -10.74 18.40
C GLU A 220 2.28 -10.06 19.80
N ASP A 221 2.05 -8.75 19.88
CA ASP A 221 2.02 -7.95 21.13
C ASP A 221 0.62 -7.83 21.78
N GLY A 222 -0.41 -8.48 21.23
CA GLY A 222 -1.81 -8.48 21.72
C GLY A 222 -2.30 -9.85 22.14
#